data_AF-A0A2E0SM26-F1
#
_entry.id   AF-A0A2E0SM26-F1
#
_cell.length_a   1.000
_cell.length_b   1.000
_cell.length_c   1.000
_cell.angle_alpha   90.00
_cell.angle_beta   90.00
_cell.angle_gamma   90.00
#
_symmetry.space_group_name_H-M   'P 1'
#
loop_
_entity.id
_entity.type
_entity.pdbx_description
1 polymer ?
#
loop_
_entity_poly.entity_id
_entity_poly.type
_entity_poly.pdbx_seq_one_letter_code
_entity_poly.pdbx_strand_id
1 'polypeptide(L)'
;MPRQKEQSRSSAHESVATMEPSHSARSTATEEETFRRVNTRLIVMTGITIPVLLVVVHFVHGFQVDRQAQSLLSRAAAAEEAGDTNQARELLAQYIGFQPRDTSALLRYTRLLNESASNARQRLQVFLLFEQVVRRDPVLA
;
A
#
# COMPACT_ATOMS: atom_id res chain seq x y z
N MET A 1 34.44 85.96 30.58
CA MET A 1 33.66 86.28 29.37
C MET A 1 32.47 85.31 29.28
N PRO A 2 31.33 85.70 28.69
CA PRO A 2 29.98 85.53 29.30
C PRO A 2 29.15 84.35 28.69
N ARG A 3 27.85 84.11 28.95
CA ARG A 3 26.73 84.97 29.45
C ARG A 3 25.56 84.14 30.08
N GLN A 4 24.42 84.82 30.33
CA GLN A 4 23.01 84.39 30.51
C GLN A 4 22.67 82.88 30.54
N LYS A 5 21.87 82.34 31.47
CA LYS A 5 20.83 82.92 32.37
C LYS A 5 19.79 83.81 31.67
N GLU A 6 18.80 83.22 31.02
CA GLU A 6 17.41 83.75 30.95
C GLU A 6 16.44 82.71 30.37
N GLN A 7 15.17 82.80 30.79
CA GLN A 7 14.01 81.95 30.45
C GLN A 7 13.70 80.76 31.38
N SER A 8 13.57 81.07 32.67
CA SER A 8 12.56 80.41 33.52
C SER A 8 11.51 81.46 33.88
N ARG A 9 10.33 81.40 33.24
CA ARG A 9 9.04 82.04 33.59
C ARG A 9 8.05 81.95 32.43
N SER A 10 7.20 80.93 32.45
CA SER A 10 5.76 81.10 32.22
C SER A 10 5.02 79.88 32.73
N SER A 11 4.89 79.80 34.06
CA SER A 11 3.82 79.01 34.65
C SER A 11 2.49 79.62 34.22
N ALA A 12 1.52 78.81 33.81
CA ALA A 12 0.51 78.32 34.73
C ALA A 12 -0.74 77.75 34.02
N HIS A 13 -1.48 76.95 34.77
CA HIS A 13 -2.90 76.61 34.55
C HIS A 13 -3.29 75.96 33.21
N GLU A 14 -3.34 74.63 33.20
CA GLU A 14 -4.66 74.01 33.12
C GLU A 14 -4.72 72.76 34.02
N SER A 15 -5.73 72.70 34.88
CA SER A 15 -5.95 71.61 35.84
C SER A 15 -7.39 71.16 35.70
N VAL A 16 -7.63 70.13 34.89
CA VAL A 16 -8.97 69.55 34.71
C VAL A 16 -8.90 68.02 34.83
N ALA A 17 -9.43 67.56 35.96
CA ALA A 17 -10.13 66.29 36.19
C ALA A 17 -9.58 64.98 35.58
N THR A 18 -9.09 64.12 36.48
CA THR A 18 -9.56 62.73 36.65
C THR A 18 -10.62 62.22 35.65
N MET A 19 -10.25 61.24 34.81
CA MET A 19 -11.12 60.10 34.50
C MET A 19 -10.31 58.92 33.92
N GLU A 20 -9.84 58.03 34.78
CA GLU A 20 -9.37 56.69 34.41
C GLU A 20 -10.26 55.64 35.11
N PRO A 21 -11.29 55.12 34.42
CA PRO A 21 -11.89 53.84 34.74
C PRO A 21 -11.53 52.85 33.62
N SER A 22 -10.61 51.94 33.93
CA SER A 22 -10.07 50.91 33.04
C SER A 22 -11.11 49.84 32.67
N HIS A 23 -12.05 50.20 31.78
CA HIS A 23 -13.06 49.27 31.26
C HIS A 23 -12.69 48.67 29.90
N SER A 24 -12.18 47.45 29.96
CA SER A 24 -12.63 46.34 29.10
C SER A 24 -12.65 46.57 27.58
N ALA A 25 -11.49 46.73 26.94
CA ALA A 25 -11.31 46.44 25.52
C ALA A 25 -11.09 44.93 25.29
N ARG A 26 -12.11 44.12 25.61
CA ARG A 26 -12.19 42.70 25.22
C ARG A 26 -12.49 42.64 23.72
N SER A 27 -11.44 42.55 22.90
CA SER A 27 -11.54 42.16 21.50
C SER A 27 -10.36 41.24 21.22
N THR A 28 -10.53 39.92 21.25
CA THR A 28 -10.89 39.16 20.03
C THR A 28 -10.13 39.67 18.80
N ALA A 29 -8.80 39.65 18.90
CA ALA A 29 -7.95 39.44 17.74
C ALA A 29 -8.28 38.04 17.19
N THR A 30 -9.34 38.03 16.39
CA THR A 30 -9.70 37.05 15.37
C THR A 30 -8.69 35.93 15.22
N GLU A 31 -9.14 34.71 15.50
CA GLU A 31 -8.65 33.56 14.75
C GLU A 31 -8.77 33.92 13.27
N GLU A 32 -7.64 34.27 12.64
CA GLU A 32 -7.57 34.26 11.19
C GLU A 32 -7.73 32.79 10.78
N GLU A 33 -8.99 32.39 10.56
CA GLU A 33 -9.32 31.32 9.64
C GLU A 33 -8.72 31.70 8.30
N THR A 34 -7.43 31.36 8.16
CA THR A 34 -6.69 31.43 6.93
C THR A 34 -7.32 30.39 6.00
N PHE A 35 -8.39 30.82 5.32
CA PHE A 35 -9.00 30.16 4.17
C PHE A 35 -7.94 30.08 3.07
N ARG A 36 -7.02 29.15 3.28
CA ARG A 36 -5.88 28.82 2.45
C ARG A 36 -6.48 28.53 1.09
N ARG A 37 -6.25 29.39 0.09
CA ARG A 37 -6.88 29.28 -1.23
C ARG A 37 -6.53 27.93 -1.83
N VAL A 38 -7.43 26.97 -1.64
CA VAL A 38 -7.16 25.58 -1.94
C VAL A 38 -7.08 25.48 -3.45
N ASN A 39 -5.95 25.03 -3.97
CA ASN A 39 -5.79 24.87 -5.41
C ASN A 39 -6.66 23.69 -5.86
N THR A 40 -7.92 23.97 -6.20
CA THR A 40 -8.92 22.96 -6.56
C THR A 40 -8.47 22.13 -7.75
N ARG A 41 -7.72 22.73 -8.69
CA ARG A 41 -7.07 22.02 -9.80
C ARG A 41 -6.07 20.98 -9.31
N LEU A 42 -5.29 21.28 -8.26
CA LEU A 42 -4.38 20.32 -7.64
C LEU A 42 -5.14 19.21 -6.90
N ILE A 43 -6.21 19.54 -6.17
CA ILE A 43 -7.05 18.50 -5.51
C ILE A 43 -7.67 17.56 -6.55
N VAL A 44 -8.25 18.10 -7.62
CA VAL A 44 -8.86 17.27 -8.69
C VAL A 44 -7.80 16.42 -9.39
N MET A 45 -6.63 16.97 -9.73
CA MET A 45 -5.55 16.15 -10.32
C MET A 45 -5.06 15.05 -9.37
N THR A 46 -4.84 15.34 -8.09
CA THR A 46 -4.43 14.33 -7.10
C THR A 46 -5.50 13.27 -6.90
N GLY A 47 -6.78 13.69 -6.81
CA GLY A 47 -7.93 12.80 -6.68
C GLY A 47 -8.16 11.87 -7.88
N ILE A 48 -7.70 12.24 -9.07
CA ILE A 48 -7.69 11.38 -10.27
C ILE A 48 -6.40 10.54 -10.33
N THR A 49 -5.25 11.10 -9.96
CA THR A 49 -3.96 10.40 -10.03
C THR A 49 -3.91 9.16 -9.12
N ILE A 50 -4.43 9.25 -7.89
CA ILE A 50 -4.45 8.14 -6.93
C ILE A 50 -5.18 6.89 -7.48
N PRO A 51 -6.46 6.96 -7.90
CA PRO A 51 -7.16 5.78 -8.43
C PRO A 51 -6.54 5.27 -9.74
N VAL A 52 -6.01 6.13 -10.60
CA VAL A 52 -5.25 5.70 -11.79
C VAL A 52 -4.02 4.88 -11.39
N LEU A 53 -3.26 5.31 -10.37
CA LEU A 53 -2.12 4.57 -9.86
C LEU A 53 -2.52 3.20 -9.29
N LEU A 54 -3.60 3.15 -8.51
CA LEU A 54 -4.11 1.91 -7.92
C LEU A 54 -4.52 0.89 -9.00
N VAL A 55 -5.21 1.35 -10.05
CA VAL A 55 -5.58 0.53 -11.20
C VAL A 55 -4.32 -0.01 -11.90
N VAL A 56 -3.37 0.85 -12.25
CA VAL A 56 -2.12 0.44 -12.90
C VAL A 56 -1.35 -0.58 -12.05
N VAL A 57 -1.20 -0.34 -10.75
CA VAL A 57 -0.53 -1.28 -9.83
C VAL A 57 -1.26 -2.62 -9.77
N HIS A 58 -2.60 -2.64 -9.74
CA HIS A 58 -3.37 -3.89 -9.72
C HIS A 58 -3.15 -4.73 -10.99
N PHE A 59 -3.21 -4.11 -12.18
CA PHE A 59 -2.94 -4.78 -13.45
C PHE A 59 -1.48 -5.24 -13.58
N VAL A 60 -0.52 -4.39 -13.18
CA VAL A 60 0.91 -4.72 -13.22
C VAL A 60 1.24 -5.87 -12.26
N HIS A 61 0.63 -5.90 -11.07
CA HIS A 61 0.86 -6.97 -10.10
C HIS A 61 0.37 -8.33 -10.62
N GLY A 62 -0.83 -8.38 -11.22
CA GLY A 62 -1.33 -9.61 -11.88
C GLY A 62 -0.37 -10.10 -12.97
N PHE A 63 0.01 -9.21 -13.90
CA PHE A 63 0.94 -9.56 -14.99
C PHE A 63 2.33 -10.00 -14.50
N GLN A 64 2.83 -9.41 -13.41
CA GLN A 64 4.09 -9.83 -12.79
C GLN A 64 3.99 -11.23 -12.17
N VAL A 65 2.90 -11.53 -11.47
CA VAL A 65 2.65 -12.84 -10.86
C VAL A 65 2.52 -13.92 -11.94
N ASP A 66 1.74 -13.69 -12.99
CA ASP A 66 1.57 -14.63 -14.10
C ASP A 66 2.90 -14.97 -14.78
N ARG A 67 3.74 -13.95 -15.02
CA ARG A 67 5.05 -14.15 -15.65
C ARG A 67 6.05 -14.86 -14.74
N GLN A 68 6.00 -14.62 -13.42
CA GLN A 68 6.81 -15.39 -12.47
C GLN A 68 6.33 -16.85 -12.37
N ALA A 69 5.01 -17.07 -12.35
CA ALA A 69 4.42 -18.41 -12.35
C ALA A 69 4.84 -19.20 -13.61
N GLN A 70 4.76 -18.63 -14.80
CA GLN A 70 5.24 -19.28 -16.03
C GLN A 70 6.74 -19.67 -15.96
N SER A 71 7.57 -18.85 -15.30
CA SER A 71 9.00 -19.17 -15.06
C SER A 71 9.20 -20.32 -14.06
N LEU A 72 8.31 -20.49 -13.09
CA LEU A 72 8.32 -21.67 -12.21
C LEU A 72 7.91 -22.93 -12.96
N LEU A 73 6.88 -22.85 -13.80
CA LEU A 73 6.38 -23.99 -14.59
C LEU A 73 7.42 -24.49 -15.61
N SER A 74 8.12 -23.59 -16.29
CA SER A 74 9.19 -23.96 -17.23
C SER A 74 10.40 -24.56 -16.54
N ARG A 75 10.79 -24.04 -15.37
CA ARG A 75 11.84 -24.62 -14.53
C ARG A 75 11.44 -25.99 -13.96
N ALA A 76 10.18 -26.19 -13.61
CA ALA A 76 9.67 -27.48 -13.16
C ALA A 76 9.75 -28.52 -14.28
N ALA A 77 9.35 -28.16 -15.51
CA ALA A 77 9.50 -29.03 -16.68
C ALA A 77 10.97 -29.40 -16.95
N ALA A 78 11.89 -28.43 -16.91
CA ALA A 78 13.32 -28.70 -17.05
C ALA A 78 13.88 -29.61 -15.93
N ALA A 79 13.36 -29.50 -14.70
CA ALA A 79 13.74 -30.39 -13.60
C ALA A 79 13.16 -31.81 -13.77
N GLU A 80 11.93 -31.95 -14.27
CA GLU A 80 11.35 -33.26 -14.66
C GLU A 80 12.19 -33.93 -15.77
N GLU A 81 12.54 -33.18 -16.83
CA GLU A 81 13.38 -33.66 -17.93
C GLU A 81 14.80 -34.05 -17.48
N ALA A 82 15.35 -33.36 -16.48
CA ALA A 82 16.63 -33.68 -15.85
C ALA A 82 16.54 -34.86 -14.84
N GLY A 83 15.35 -35.36 -14.53
CA GLY A 83 15.12 -36.41 -13.54
C GLY A 83 15.18 -35.96 -12.08
N ASP A 84 15.22 -34.66 -11.79
CA ASP A 84 15.13 -34.14 -10.41
C ASP A 84 13.66 -33.98 -9.99
N THR A 85 13.02 -35.11 -9.72
CA THR A 85 11.64 -35.22 -9.21
C THR A 85 11.40 -34.37 -7.95
N ASN A 86 12.43 -34.17 -7.11
CA ASN A 86 12.31 -33.37 -5.89
C ASN A 86 12.21 -31.87 -6.20
N GLN A 87 13.13 -31.36 -7.02
CA GLN A 87 13.11 -29.96 -7.45
C GLN A 87 11.87 -29.65 -8.30
N ALA A 88 11.49 -30.54 -9.22
CA ALA A 88 10.26 -30.42 -10.00
C ALA A 88 9.01 -30.27 -9.11
N ARG A 89 8.87 -31.16 -8.10
CA ARG A 89 7.76 -31.13 -7.15
C ARG A 89 7.72 -29.83 -6.33
N GLU A 90 8.87 -29.31 -5.90
CA GLU A 90 8.93 -28.05 -5.15
C GLU A 90 8.55 -26.84 -6.01
N LEU A 91 9.05 -26.77 -7.25
CA LEU A 91 8.70 -25.72 -8.21
C LEU A 91 7.21 -25.75 -8.59
N LEU A 92 6.62 -26.95 -8.77
CA LEU A 92 5.18 -27.10 -8.99
C LEU A 92 4.35 -26.71 -7.76
N ALA A 93 4.80 -27.02 -6.54
CA ALA A 93 4.12 -26.59 -5.32
C ALA A 93 4.08 -25.06 -5.21
N GLN A 94 5.19 -24.38 -5.52
CA GLN A 94 5.24 -22.92 -5.60
C GLN A 94 4.33 -22.38 -6.70
N TYR A 95 4.36 -22.96 -7.90
CA TYR A 95 3.49 -22.57 -9.02
C TYR A 95 2.00 -22.67 -8.68
N ILE A 96 1.55 -23.78 -8.09
CA ILE A 96 0.15 -23.99 -7.67
C ILE A 96 -0.26 -22.98 -6.58
N GLY A 97 0.69 -22.50 -5.77
CA GLY A 97 0.47 -21.39 -4.83
C GLY A 97 0.08 -20.07 -5.53
N PHE A 98 0.63 -19.80 -6.72
CA PHE A 98 0.27 -18.63 -7.54
C PHE A 98 -0.96 -18.89 -8.42
N GLN A 99 -1.10 -20.09 -8.98
CA GLN A 99 -2.21 -20.48 -9.85
C GLN A 99 -2.99 -21.70 -9.31
N PRO A 100 -3.75 -21.54 -8.20
CA PRO A 100 -4.45 -22.65 -7.54
C PRO A 100 -5.61 -23.25 -8.35
N ARG A 101 -5.91 -22.68 -9.53
CA ARG A 101 -6.95 -23.12 -10.48
C ARG A 101 -6.40 -23.91 -11.66
N ASP A 102 -5.07 -23.96 -11.86
CA ASP A 102 -4.47 -24.81 -12.88
C ASP A 102 -4.53 -26.29 -12.46
N THR A 103 -5.50 -26.99 -13.02
CA THR A 103 -5.75 -28.41 -12.74
C THR A 103 -4.72 -29.31 -13.45
N SER A 104 -4.09 -28.83 -14.54
CA SER A 104 -3.06 -29.58 -15.26
C SER A 104 -1.73 -29.61 -14.51
N ALA A 105 -1.33 -28.49 -13.90
CA ALA A 105 -0.17 -28.45 -13.01
C ALA A 105 -0.41 -29.21 -11.70
N LEU A 106 -1.63 -29.16 -11.16
CA LEU A 106 -2.01 -29.99 -10.01
C LEU A 106 -1.87 -31.49 -10.34
N LEU A 107 -2.31 -31.93 -11.52
CA LEU A 107 -2.15 -33.31 -11.99
C LEU A 107 -0.66 -33.72 -12.16
N ARG A 108 0.20 -32.85 -12.68
CA ARG A 108 1.65 -33.12 -12.72
C ARG A 108 2.22 -33.27 -11.31
N TYR A 109 1.87 -32.37 -10.41
CA TYR A 109 2.29 -32.41 -9.01
C TYR A 109 1.83 -33.71 -8.29
N THR A 110 0.58 -34.15 -8.50
CA THR A 110 0.10 -35.40 -7.87
C THR A 110 0.77 -36.66 -8.43
N ARG A 111 1.13 -36.68 -9.71
CA ARG A 111 1.91 -37.79 -10.31
C ARG A 111 3.30 -37.90 -9.67
N LEU A 112 4.07 -36.81 -9.63
CA LEU A 112 5.38 -36.79 -8.97
C LEU A 112 5.28 -37.12 -7.47
N LEU A 113 4.22 -36.66 -6.79
CA LEU A 113 4.00 -37.00 -5.38
C LEU A 113 3.70 -38.50 -5.19
N ASN A 114 2.91 -39.10 -6.09
CA ASN A 114 2.58 -40.54 -6.10
C ASN A 114 3.82 -41.43 -6.25
N GLU A 115 4.74 -41.07 -7.15
CA GLU A 115 6.01 -41.78 -7.34
C GLU A 115 6.85 -41.85 -6.05
N SER A 116 6.79 -40.80 -5.22
CA SER A 116 7.48 -40.73 -3.93
C SER A 116 6.69 -41.26 -2.72
N ALA A 117 5.45 -41.75 -2.90
CA ALA A 117 4.52 -42.06 -1.81
C ALA A 117 4.78 -43.45 -1.16
N SER A 118 5.66 -43.47 -0.16
CA SER A 118 6.10 -44.68 0.54
C SER A 118 5.19 -45.14 1.67
N ASN A 119 4.41 -44.24 2.30
CA ASN A 119 3.55 -44.56 3.44
C ASN A 119 2.06 -44.26 3.21
N ALA A 120 1.19 -44.88 4.03
CA ALA A 120 -0.27 -44.77 3.91
C ALA A 120 -0.79 -43.32 3.97
N ARG A 121 -0.13 -42.45 4.75
CA ARG A 121 -0.52 -41.03 4.85
C ARG A 121 -0.21 -40.26 3.56
N GLN A 122 0.95 -40.49 2.96
CA GLN A 122 1.31 -39.91 1.66
C GLN A 122 0.38 -40.41 0.55
N ARG A 123 0.05 -41.72 0.54
CA ARG A 123 -0.89 -42.29 -0.43
C ARG A 123 -2.31 -41.72 -0.28
N LEU A 124 -2.79 -41.51 0.95
CA LEU A 124 -4.06 -40.84 1.20
C LEU A 124 -4.04 -39.37 0.73
N GLN A 125 -2.94 -38.64 0.99
CA GLN A 125 -2.77 -37.27 0.51
C GLN A 125 -2.81 -37.19 -1.03
N VAL A 126 -2.09 -38.09 -1.71
CA VAL A 126 -2.10 -38.23 -3.17
C VAL A 126 -3.52 -38.53 -3.68
N PHE A 127 -4.22 -39.48 -3.07
CA PHE A 127 -5.60 -39.83 -3.42
C PHE A 127 -6.56 -38.63 -3.33
N LEU A 128 -6.52 -37.87 -2.24
CA LEU A 128 -7.36 -36.68 -2.05
C LEU A 128 -7.07 -35.57 -3.07
N LEU A 129 -5.81 -35.41 -3.48
CA LEU A 129 -5.44 -34.45 -4.51
C LEU A 129 -5.85 -34.93 -5.92
N PHE A 130 -5.78 -36.23 -6.22
CA PHE A 130 -6.35 -36.79 -7.44
C PHE A 130 -7.87 -36.63 -7.49
N GLU A 131 -8.58 -36.90 -6.39
CA GLU A 131 -10.02 -36.65 -6.29
C GLU A 131 -10.34 -35.17 -6.57
N GLN A 132 -9.51 -34.24 -6.08
CA GLN A 132 -9.64 -32.81 -6.37
C GLN A 132 -9.41 -32.49 -7.85
N VAL A 133 -8.47 -33.15 -8.54
CA VAL A 133 -8.27 -33.02 -9.99
C VAL A 133 -9.52 -33.47 -10.75
N VAL A 134 -10.00 -34.70 -10.51
CA VAL A 134 -11.17 -35.27 -11.21
C VAL A 134 -12.45 -34.45 -10.96
N ARG A 135 -12.63 -33.90 -9.75
CA ARG A 135 -13.76 -33.01 -9.43
C ARG A 135 -13.71 -31.66 -10.14
N ARG A 136 -12.52 -31.18 -10.52
CA ARG A 136 -12.32 -29.90 -11.22
C ARG A 136 -12.39 -30.06 -12.73
N ASP A 137 -11.77 -31.11 -13.23
CA ASP A 137 -11.71 -31.46 -14.65
C ASP A 137 -11.85 -32.99 -14.79
N PRO A 138 -13.06 -33.50 -15.12
CA PRO A 138 -13.29 -34.92 -15.28
C PRO A 138 -12.70 -35.49 -16.57
N VAL A 139 -12.15 -34.65 -17.47
CA VAL A 139 -11.54 -35.06 -18.74
C VAL A 139 -10.04 -35.36 -18.58
N LEU A 140 -9.44 -34.94 -17.46
CA LEU A 140 -8.04 -35.19 -17.09
C LEU A 140 -7.85 -36.44 -16.21
N ALA A 141 -8.92 -37.22 -15.99
CA ALA A 141 -8.98 -38.43 -15.18
C ALA A 141 -8.53 -39.69 -15.95
#